data_AF-A0A7Z8QF68-F1
#
_entry.id   AF-A0A7Z8QF68-F1
#
_cell.length_a   1.000
_cell.length_b   1.000
_cell.length_c   1.000
_cell.angle_alpha   90.00
_cell.angle_beta   90.00
_cell.angle_gamma   90.00
#
_symmetry.space_group_name_H-M   'P 1'
#
loop_
_entity.id
_entity.type
_entity.pdbx_description
1 polymer ?
#
loop_
_entity_poly.entity_id
_entity_poly.type
_entity_poly.pdbx_seq_one_letter_code
_entity_poly.pdbx_strand_id
1 'polypeptide(L)'
;MKKNALSKWLGLFAVNHPWWVLLLSLIFVGLSGSGLKGLEFVNNYRVFFSEDNPQLLAFDALQNTYSKSDNVMILVEPANGDIFTRENLQAIVELTKEGWQLPYSSRVDSISNFQHTIAEEDDLIVADLIIQPLQMTDEQLLYVKQIALNEPLLKNRLISKTGHVSGVNVTMQLPGTNRCQPRMG
;
A
#
# COMPACT_ATOMS: atom_id res chain seq x y z
N MET A 1 -41.99 48.02 -6.06
CA MET A 1 -42.95 46.93 -6.38
C MET A 1 -42.76 46.40 -7.81
N LYS A 2 -41.61 45.78 -8.17
CA LYS A 2 -41.31 45.24 -9.52
C LYS A 2 -41.14 43.70 -9.59
N LYS A 3 -41.30 42.99 -8.46
CA LYS A 3 -41.07 41.53 -8.36
C LYS A 3 -42.13 40.64 -9.04
N ASN A 4 -43.28 41.21 -9.40
CA ASN A 4 -44.44 40.44 -9.87
C ASN A 4 -44.49 40.24 -11.39
N ALA A 5 -43.79 41.07 -12.17
CA ALA A 5 -43.82 40.94 -13.64
C ALA A 5 -42.87 39.83 -14.13
N LEU A 6 -41.67 39.76 -13.56
CA LEU A 6 -40.65 38.79 -13.95
C LEU A 6 -41.04 37.34 -13.60
N SER A 7 -41.57 37.14 -12.39
CA SER A 7 -42.03 35.82 -11.92
C SER A 7 -43.24 35.32 -12.71
N LYS A 8 -44.21 36.20 -13.00
CA LYS A 8 -45.35 35.88 -13.87
C LYS A 8 -44.92 35.56 -15.30
N TRP A 9 -43.97 36.31 -15.84
CA TRP A 9 -43.44 36.08 -17.19
C TRP A 9 -42.68 34.76 -17.30
N LEU A 10 -41.78 34.45 -16.35
CA LEU A 10 -41.07 33.17 -16.28
C LEU A 10 -42.05 31.99 -16.11
N GLY A 11 -43.08 32.15 -15.27
CA GLY A 11 -44.12 31.14 -15.08
C GLY A 11 -44.96 30.88 -16.33
N LEU A 12 -45.42 31.95 -17.01
CA LEU A 12 -46.17 31.83 -18.27
C LEU A 12 -45.30 31.24 -19.40
N PHE A 13 -44.02 31.61 -19.46
CA PHE A 13 -43.08 31.05 -20.42
C PHE A 13 -42.86 29.54 -20.19
N ALA A 14 -42.74 29.12 -18.93
CA ALA A 14 -42.58 27.72 -18.58
C ALA A 14 -43.80 26.87 -18.91
N VAL A 15 -45.01 27.42 -18.75
CA VAL A 15 -46.27 26.72 -19.08
C VAL A 15 -46.50 26.68 -20.61
N ASN A 16 -46.18 27.76 -21.33
CA ASN A 16 -46.43 27.85 -22.77
C ASN A 16 -45.38 27.11 -23.62
N HIS A 17 -44.15 26.90 -23.10
CA HIS A 17 -43.06 26.24 -23.83
C HIS A 17 -42.38 25.15 -22.98
N PRO A 18 -43.11 24.11 -22.52
CA PRO A 18 -42.59 23.11 -21.59
C PRO A 18 -41.40 22.33 -22.15
N TRP A 19 -41.41 22.03 -23.46
CA TRP A 19 -40.32 21.32 -24.14
C TRP A 19 -39.01 22.13 -24.16
N TRP A 20 -39.08 23.46 -24.31
CA TRP A 20 -37.91 24.32 -24.26
C TRP A 20 -37.33 24.39 -22.85
N VAL A 21 -38.17 24.47 -21.82
CA VAL A 21 -37.71 24.46 -20.42
C VAL A 21 -37.06 23.13 -20.06
N LEU A 22 -37.65 22.01 -20.47
CA LEU A 22 -37.06 20.68 -20.27
C LEU A 22 -35.69 20.58 -20.95
N LEU A 23 -35.59 20.98 -22.21
CA LEU A 23 -34.34 20.96 -22.97
C LEU A 23 -33.25 21.84 -22.31
N LEU A 24 -33.61 23.04 -21.88
CA LEU A 24 -32.68 23.99 -21.25
C LEU A 24 -32.22 23.50 -19.87
N SER A 25 -33.13 22.87 -19.09
CA SER A 25 -32.77 22.24 -17.82
C SER A 25 -31.84 21.05 -18.02
N LEU A 26 -32.06 20.25 -19.06
CA LEU A 26 -31.21 19.11 -19.39
C LEU A 26 -29.81 19.55 -19.84
N ILE A 27 -29.73 20.61 -20.67
CA ILE A 27 -28.45 21.24 -21.03
C ILE A 27 -27.74 21.75 -19.78
N PHE A 28 -28.45 22.44 -18.88
CA PHE A 28 -27.86 23.00 -17.67
C PHE A 28 -27.31 21.91 -16.72
N VAL A 29 -28.06 20.82 -16.56
CA VAL A 29 -27.59 19.64 -15.80
C VAL A 29 -26.39 19.00 -16.47
N GLY A 30 -26.40 18.84 -17.81
CA GLY A 30 -25.27 18.29 -18.57
C GLY A 30 -24.01 19.14 -18.47
N LEU A 31 -24.14 20.47 -18.56
CA LEU A 31 -23.03 21.42 -18.39
C LEU A 31 -22.50 21.41 -16.95
N SER A 32 -23.37 21.41 -15.95
CA SER A 32 -22.97 21.32 -14.53
C SER A 32 -22.28 19.98 -14.22
N GLY A 33 -22.75 18.89 -14.84
CA GLY A 33 -22.15 17.56 -14.76
C GLY A 33 -20.78 17.45 -15.43
N SER A 34 -20.47 18.32 -16.41
CA SER A 34 -19.16 18.33 -17.07
C SER A 34 -18.00 18.65 -16.11
N GLY A 35 -18.29 19.42 -15.05
CA GLY A 35 -17.34 19.73 -13.98
C GLY A 35 -17.04 18.54 -13.05
N LEU A 36 -17.90 17.50 -13.02
CA LEU A 36 -17.64 16.30 -12.21
C LEU A 36 -16.42 15.53 -12.71
N LYS A 37 -16.04 15.67 -13.99
CA LYS A 37 -14.84 15.03 -14.54
C LYS A 37 -13.53 15.54 -13.92
N GLY A 38 -13.55 16.72 -13.31
CA GLY A 38 -12.38 17.31 -12.64
C GLY A 38 -12.33 17.05 -11.13
N LEU A 39 -13.28 16.29 -10.57
CA LEU A 39 -13.24 15.90 -9.16
C LEU A 39 -12.17 14.84 -8.95
N GLU A 40 -11.02 15.26 -8.45
CA GLU A 40 -9.97 14.36 -7.99
C GLU A 40 -10.14 14.04 -6.50
N PHE A 41 -10.04 12.77 -6.15
CA PHE A 41 -10.06 12.34 -4.76
C PHE A 41 -8.66 12.54 -4.15
N VAL A 42 -8.47 13.64 -3.43
CA VAL A 42 -7.18 13.92 -2.77
C VAL A 42 -7.13 13.22 -1.42
N ASN A 43 -6.49 12.04 -1.37
CA ASN A 43 -6.30 11.28 -0.13
C ASN A 43 -5.01 11.65 0.63
N ASN A 44 -4.59 12.92 0.54
CA ASN A 44 -3.35 13.37 1.13
C ASN A 44 -3.63 14.34 2.27
N TYR A 45 -3.26 13.97 3.49
CA TYR A 45 -3.44 14.79 4.69
C TYR A 45 -2.77 16.19 4.58
N ARG A 46 -1.84 16.37 3.63
CA ARG A 46 -1.22 17.65 3.32
C ARG A 46 -2.21 18.76 3.01
N VAL A 47 -3.38 18.44 2.45
CA VAL A 47 -4.42 19.45 2.16
C VAL A 47 -4.99 20.13 3.41
N PHE A 48 -4.74 19.58 4.60
CA PHE A 48 -5.14 20.18 5.87
C PHE A 48 -4.10 21.16 6.45
N PHE A 49 -2.93 21.29 5.83
CA PHE A 49 -1.86 22.18 6.27
C PHE A 49 -1.60 23.28 5.22
N SER A 50 -1.36 24.51 5.69
CA SER A 50 -0.87 25.59 4.82
C SER A 50 0.54 25.28 4.31
N GLU A 51 0.87 25.74 3.11
CA GLU A 51 2.20 25.54 2.51
C GLU A 51 3.34 26.08 3.40
N ASP A 52 3.09 27.15 4.15
CA ASP A 52 4.06 27.77 5.07
C ASP A 52 4.15 27.08 6.45
N ASN A 53 3.52 25.92 6.64
CA ASN A 53 3.53 25.25 7.93
C ASN A 53 4.96 24.72 8.25
N PRO A 54 5.62 25.20 9.32
CA PRO A 54 7.00 24.83 9.62
C PRO A 54 7.15 23.35 10.00
N GLN A 55 6.11 22.72 10.56
CA GLN A 55 6.12 21.28 10.85
C GLN A 55 6.02 20.45 9.58
N LEU A 56 5.24 20.88 8.58
CA LEU A 56 5.16 20.23 7.28
C LEU A 56 6.50 20.32 6.52
N LEU A 57 7.12 21.50 6.52
CA LEU A 57 8.42 21.72 5.88
C LEU A 57 9.53 20.87 6.52
N ALA A 58 9.55 20.78 7.86
CA ALA A 58 10.50 19.92 8.56
C ALA A 58 10.26 18.43 8.26
N PHE A 59 9.00 18.00 8.18
CA PHE A 59 8.61 16.64 7.81
C PHE A 59 8.99 16.30 6.35
N ASP A 60 8.85 17.25 5.44
CA ASP A 60 9.27 17.09 4.04
C ASP A 60 10.79 17.07 3.87
N ALA A 61 11.52 17.90 4.62
CA ALA A 61 12.98 17.82 4.65
C ALA A 61 13.46 16.44 5.13
N LEU A 62 12.81 15.86 6.14
CA LEU A 62 13.11 14.51 6.62
C LEU A 62 12.80 13.44 5.56
N GLN A 63 11.62 13.48 4.92
CA GLN A 63 11.29 12.52 3.87
C GLN A 63 12.18 12.63 2.64
N ASN A 64 12.57 13.85 2.24
CA ASN A 64 13.46 14.06 1.11
C ASN A 64 14.88 13.57 1.41
N THR A 65 15.32 13.67 2.67
CA THR A 65 16.65 13.21 3.10
C THR A 65 16.69 11.69 3.28
N TYR A 66 15.65 11.08 3.84
CA TYR A 66 15.63 9.66 4.22
C TYR A 66 14.82 8.74 3.29
N SER A 67 14.24 9.29 2.21
CA SER A 67 13.29 8.63 1.30
C SER A 67 12.02 8.09 2.00
N LYS A 68 10.86 8.29 1.38
CA LYS A 68 9.62 7.66 1.85
C LYS A 68 9.68 6.16 1.54
N SER A 69 9.51 5.35 2.57
CA SER A 69 9.41 3.89 2.47
C SER A 69 7.94 3.50 2.60
N ASP A 70 7.30 3.13 1.50
CA ASP A 70 5.96 2.57 1.48
C ASP A 70 6.09 1.04 1.58
N ASN A 71 5.32 0.39 2.45
CA ASN A 71 5.42 -1.05 2.66
C ASN A 71 4.11 -1.77 2.34
N VAL A 72 4.21 -2.91 1.68
CA VAL A 72 3.12 -3.85 1.50
C VAL A 72 3.44 -5.12 2.28
N MET A 73 2.62 -5.42 3.29
CA MET A 73 2.73 -6.65 4.08
C MET A 73 1.74 -7.68 3.56
N ILE A 74 2.26 -8.82 3.10
CA ILE A 74 1.47 -9.98 2.71
C ILE A 74 1.48 -10.96 3.89
N LEU A 75 0.31 -11.23 4.47
CA LEU A 75 0.15 -12.20 5.55
C LEU A 75 -0.23 -13.56 4.97
N VAL A 76 0.47 -14.59 5.42
CA VAL A 76 0.29 -15.98 5.01
C VAL A 76 -0.12 -16.79 6.23
N GLU A 77 -1.35 -17.29 6.21
CA GLU A 77 -1.90 -18.20 7.21
C GLU A 77 -2.22 -19.54 6.52
N PRO A 78 -1.39 -20.57 6.71
CA PRO A 78 -1.69 -21.89 6.18
C PRO A 78 -2.92 -22.52 6.84
N ALA A 79 -3.69 -23.30 6.07
CA ALA A 79 -4.90 -23.95 6.56
C ALA A 79 -4.66 -24.94 7.72
N ASN A 80 -3.45 -25.50 7.83
CA ASN A 80 -3.04 -26.38 8.92
C ASN A 80 -2.52 -25.62 10.16
N GLY A 81 -2.41 -24.29 10.10
CA GLY A 81 -1.97 -23.45 11.22
C GLY A 81 -0.49 -23.61 11.61
N ASP A 82 0.36 -24.17 10.74
CA ASP A 82 1.81 -24.28 10.99
C ASP A 82 2.59 -23.83 9.75
N ILE A 83 3.33 -22.72 9.85
CA ILE A 83 4.15 -22.23 8.73
C ILE A 83 5.39 -23.09 8.48
N PHE A 84 5.81 -23.91 9.46
CA PHE A 84 7.07 -24.64 9.43
C PHE A 84 7.00 -26.00 8.72
N THR A 85 6.01 -26.19 7.84
CA THR A 85 6.00 -27.35 6.93
C THR A 85 6.78 -27.02 5.65
N ARG A 86 7.28 -28.06 4.97
CA ARG A 86 8.09 -27.91 3.75
C ARG A 86 7.33 -27.12 2.68
N GLU A 87 6.06 -27.45 2.49
CA GLU A 87 5.19 -26.87 1.48
C GLU A 87 4.87 -25.40 1.80
N ASN A 88 4.62 -25.09 3.08
CA ASN A 88 4.28 -23.74 3.51
C ASN A 88 5.51 -22.81 3.45
N LEU A 89 6.68 -23.29 3.88
CA LEU A 89 7.93 -22.56 3.72
C LEU A 89 8.29 -22.37 2.25
N GLN A 90 8.05 -23.37 1.39
CA GLN A 90 8.23 -23.26 -0.05
C GLN A 90 7.35 -22.16 -0.65
N ALA A 91 6.07 -22.10 -0.26
CA ALA A 91 5.18 -21.02 -0.69
C ALA A 91 5.69 -19.63 -0.25
N ILE A 92 6.25 -19.52 0.95
CA ILE A 92 6.85 -18.25 1.43
C ILE A 92 8.10 -17.88 0.63
N VAL A 93 8.96 -18.84 0.29
CA VAL A 93 10.12 -18.63 -0.59
C VAL A 93 9.67 -18.10 -1.96
N GLU A 94 8.65 -18.71 -2.54
CA GLU A 94 8.09 -18.29 -3.83
C GLU A 94 7.47 -16.89 -3.75
N LEU A 95 6.67 -16.60 -2.73
CA LEU A 95 6.11 -15.26 -2.49
C LEU A 95 7.21 -14.22 -2.31
N THR A 96 8.30 -14.56 -1.62
CA THR A 96 9.44 -13.67 -1.45
C THR A 96 10.10 -13.36 -2.80
N LYS A 97 10.28 -14.38 -3.65
CA LYS A 97 10.82 -14.23 -5.01
C LYS A 97 9.92 -13.38 -5.91
N GLU A 98 8.62 -13.62 -5.90
CA GLU A 98 7.64 -12.83 -6.67
C GLU A 98 7.54 -11.38 -6.15
N GLY A 99 7.71 -11.17 -4.83
CA GLY A 99 7.75 -9.84 -4.23
C GLY A 99 8.88 -8.96 -4.79
N TRP A 100 9.99 -9.55 -5.21
CA TRP A 100 11.09 -8.83 -5.87
C TRP A 100 10.74 -8.39 -7.30
N GLN A 101 9.77 -9.05 -7.95
CA GLN A 101 9.31 -8.70 -9.30
C GLN A 101 8.27 -7.57 -9.29
N LEU A 102 7.76 -7.19 -8.12
CA LEU A 102 6.80 -6.09 -8.01
C LEU A 102 7.43 -4.77 -8.45
N PRO A 103 6.70 -3.93 -9.20
CA PRO A 103 7.21 -2.64 -9.64
C PRO A 103 7.54 -1.77 -8.42
N TYR A 104 8.66 -1.05 -8.49
CA TYR A 104 9.17 -0.20 -7.42
C TYR A 104 9.60 -0.94 -6.15
N SER A 105 9.69 -2.28 -6.17
CA SER A 105 10.24 -3.07 -5.05
C SER A 105 11.72 -2.74 -4.84
N SER A 106 12.09 -2.37 -3.62
CA SER A 106 13.48 -2.06 -3.23
C SER A 106 14.04 -3.06 -2.23
N ARG A 107 13.17 -3.71 -1.44
CA ARG A 107 13.53 -4.76 -0.49
C ARG A 107 12.35 -5.68 -0.26
N VAL A 108 12.59 -6.97 -0.14
CA VAL A 108 11.61 -7.93 0.36
C VAL A 108 12.21 -8.64 1.57
N ASP A 109 11.49 -8.66 2.70
CA ASP A 109 11.90 -9.35 3.91
C ASP A 109 10.87 -10.43 4.26
N SER A 110 11.33 -11.64 4.56
CA SER A 110 10.51 -12.75 5.06
C SER A 110 11.35 -13.67 5.96
N ILE A 111 10.74 -14.73 6.51
CA ILE A 111 11.51 -15.77 7.21
C ILE A 111 12.52 -16.46 6.29
N SER A 112 12.25 -16.53 4.98
CA SER A 112 13.07 -17.34 4.08
C SER A 112 14.42 -16.72 3.77
N ASN A 113 14.51 -15.38 3.74
CA ASN A 113 15.75 -14.66 3.46
C ASN A 113 16.35 -13.99 4.70
N PHE A 114 15.98 -14.46 5.88
CA PHE A 114 16.59 -14.03 7.12
C PHE A 114 18.01 -14.62 7.21
N GLN A 115 19.02 -13.75 7.22
CA GLN A 115 20.40 -14.19 7.37
C GLN A 115 20.65 -14.66 8.80
N HIS A 116 21.12 -15.90 8.92
CA HIS A 116 21.50 -16.50 10.18
C HIS A 116 22.98 -16.88 10.12
N THR A 117 23.74 -16.47 11.13
CA THR A 117 25.17 -16.74 11.22
C THR A 117 25.42 -17.84 12.25
N ILE A 118 26.12 -18.89 11.84
CA ILE A 118 26.60 -19.95 12.72
C ILE A 118 28.12 -19.97 12.70
N ALA A 119 28.71 -20.26 13.86
CA ALA A 119 30.13 -20.58 13.98
C ALA A 119 30.27 -22.10 13.96
N GLU A 120 31.05 -22.63 13.04
CA GLU A 120 31.39 -24.05 12.93
C GLU A 120 32.90 -24.18 12.98
N GLU A 121 33.42 -24.77 14.06
CA GLU A 121 34.85 -24.81 14.38
C GLU A 121 35.48 -23.39 14.37
N ASP A 122 36.32 -23.08 13.37
CA ASP A 122 36.96 -21.78 13.18
C ASP A 122 36.30 -20.93 12.06
N ASP A 123 35.26 -21.45 11.42
CA ASP A 123 34.57 -20.81 10.31
C ASP A 123 33.26 -20.13 10.74
N LEU A 124 32.97 -18.99 10.13
CA LEU A 124 31.69 -18.28 10.26
C LEU A 124 30.88 -18.44 8.98
N ILE A 125 29.78 -19.18 9.05
CA ILE A 125 28.87 -19.39 7.93
C ILE A 125 27.71 -18.40 8.05
N VAL A 126 27.55 -17.54 7.04
CA VAL A 126 26.41 -16.63 6.92
C VAL A 126 25.54 -17.12 5.76
N ALA A 127 24.34 -17.59 6.06
CA ALA A 127 23.42 -18.09 5.06
C ALA A 127 21.97 -17.71 5.41
N ASP A 128 21.08 -17.81 4.44
CA ASP A 128 19.65 -17.70 4.68
C ASP A 128 19.18 -18.85 5.59
N LEU A 129 18.30 -18.53 6.54
CA LEU A 129 17.75 -19.51 7.50
C LEU A 129 17.03 -20.67 6.79
N ILE A 130 16.50 -20.42 5.58
CA ILE A 130 15.79 -21.40 4.77
C ILE A 130 16.28 -21.31 3.33
N ILE A 131 16.93 -22.37 2.84
CA ILE A 131 17.49 -22.41 1.48
C ILE A 131 16.61 -23.23 0.53
N GLN A 132 16.31 -24.49 0.89
CA GLN A 132 15.50 -25.40 0.07
C GLN A 132 14.52 -26.17 0.95
N PRO A 133 13.34 -25.58 1.27
CA PRO A 133 12.36 -26.15 2.20
C PRO A 133 12.00 -27.61 1.91
N LEU A 134 11.84 -27.94 0.63
CA LEU A 134 11.43 -29.28 0.18
C LEU A 134 12.48 -30.35 0.45
N GLN A 135 13.76 -29.97 0.63
CA GLN A 135 14.86 -30.89 0.91
C GLN A 135 15.23 -30.95 2.40
N MET A 136 14.58 -30.15 3.25
CA MET A 136 14.89 -30.10 4.68
C MET A 136 14.40 -31.36 5.40
N THR A 137 15.18 -31.85 6.35
CA THR A 137 14.76 -32.90 7.29
C THR A 137 13.83 -32.33 8.35
N ASP A 138 13.09 -33.20 9.05
CA ASP A 138 12.21 -32.75 10.15
C ASP A 138 13.00 -32.09 11.29
N GLU A 139 14.24 -32.54 11.53
CA GLU A 139 15.17 -31.94 12.49
C GLU A 139 15.57 -30.52 12.08
N GLN A 140 15.86 -30.30 10.79
CA GLN A 140 16.18 -28.97 10.26
C GLN A 140 14.97 -28.03 10.33
N LEU A 141 13.75 -28.51 10.08
CA LEU A 141 12.53 -27.72 10.23
C LEU A 141 12.29 -27.32 11.69
N LEU A 142 12.53 -28.24 12.63
CA LEU A 142 12.46 -27.95 14.06
C LEU A 142 13.52 -26.91 14.49
N TYR A 143 14.73 -27.02 13.96
CA TYR A 143 15.80 -26.05 14.20
C TYR A 143 15.41 -24.65 13.70
N VAL A 144 14.91 -24.53 12.47
CA VAL A 144 14.39 -23.27 11.92
C VAL A 144 13.26 -22.73 12.79
N LYS A 145 12.32 -23.57 13.22
CA LYS A 145 11.22 -23.18 14.11
C LYS A 145 11.72 -22.60 15.44
N GLN A 146 12.74 -23.22 16.03
CA GLN A 146 13.33 -22.73 17.27
C GLN A 146 14.02 -21.38 17.08
N ILE A 147 14.82 -21.20 16.03
CA ILE A 147 15.46 -19.92 15.73
C ILE A 147 14.39 -18.86 15.50
N ALA A 148 13.46 -19.12 14.58
CA ALA A 148 12.46 -18.18 14.15
C ALA A 148 11.54 -17.67 15.28
N LEU A 149 11.20 -18.53 16.25
CA LEU A 149 10.35 -18.16 17.39
C LEU A 149 11.12 -17.50 18.55
N ASN A 150 12.45 -17.61 18.58
CA ASN A 150 13.31 -16.99 19.59
C ASN A 150 14.01 -15.72 19.10
N GLU A 151 14.11 -15.52 17.79
CA GLU A 151 14.73 -14.35 17.17
C GLU A 151 13.79 -13.12 17.24
N PRO A 152 14.14 -12.06 18.00
CA PRO A 152 13.30 -10.88 18.13
C PRO A 152 13.06 -10.14 16.80
N LEU A 153 13.96 -10.27 15.82
CA LEU A 153 13.79 -9.67 14.51
C LEU A 153 12.73 -10.38 13.64
N LEU A 154 12.39 -11.63 13.98
CA LEU A 154 11.37 -12.41 13.30
C LEU A 154 10.06 -12.44 14.10
N LYS A 155 10.14 -12.73 15.40
CA LYS A 155 8.98 -12.86 16.29
C LYS A 155 8.25 -11.53 16.46
N ASN A 156 6.93 -11.55 16.30
CA ASN A 156 6.05 -10.38 16.32
C ASN A 156 6.31 -9.33 15.21
N ARG A 157 7.21 -9.62 14.27
CA ARG A 157 7.49 -8.74 13.12
C ARG A 157 7.15 -9.40 11.80
N LEU A 158 7.71 -10.58 11.55
CA LEU A 158 7.46 -11.40 10.37
C LEU A 158 6.77 -12.73 10.71
N ILE A 159 6.74 -13.12 11.99
CA ILE A 159 6.15 -14.39 12.42
C ILE A 159 5.32 -14.18 13.68
N SER A 160 4.15 -14.80 13.71
CA SER A 160 3.30 -14.86 14.90
C SER A 160 3.97 -15.59 16.07
N LYS A 161 3.57 -15.29 17.32
CA LYS A 161 4.18 -15.89 18.53
C LYS A 161 4.15 -17.42 18.55
N THR A 162 3.14 -18.03 17.94
CA THR A 162 2.95 -19.49 17.90
C THR A 162 3.35 -20.11 16.56
N GLY A 163 3.73 -19.32 15.56
CA GLY A 163 4.16 -19.84 14.25
C GLY A 163 3.03 -20.26 13.30
N HIS A 164 1.80 -19.78 13.51
CA HIS A 164 0.65 -20.09 12.63
C HIS A 164 0.52 -19.13 11.43
N VAL A 165 1.12 -17.94 11.54
CA VAL A 165 1.13 -16.91 10.49
C VAL A 165 2.55 -16.41 10.25
N SER A 166 2.88 -16.19 8.98
CA SER A 166 4.10 -15.53 8.50
C SER A 166 3.77 -14.31 7.65
N GLY A 167 4.63 -13.30 7.67
CA GLY A 167 4.57 -12.11 6.84
C GLY A 167 5.67 -12.09 5.78
N VAL A 168 5.35 -11.57 4.60
CA VAL A 168 6.31 -11.16 3.57
C VAL A 168 6.15 -9.65 3.40
N ASN A 169 7.18 -8.90 3.79
CA ASN A 169 7.18 -7.44 3.75
C ASN A 169 7.90 -6.95 2.50
N VAL A 170 7.17 -6.32 1.59
CA VAL A 170 7.73 -5.68 0.39
C VAL A 170 7.85 -4.19 0.63
N THR A 171 9.07 -3.71 0.69
CA THR A 171 9.38 -2.28 0.71
C THR A 171 9.36 -1.74 -0.72
N MET A 172 8.61 -0.68 -0.93
CA MET A 172 8.42 -0.02 -2.21
C MET A 172 8.98 1.40 -2.16
N GLN A 173 9.71 1.78 -3.21
CA GLN A 173 10.16 3.14 -3.44
C GLN A 173 9.36 3.75 -4.59
N LEU A 174 8.14 4.17 -4.26
CA LEU A 174 7.26 4.79 -5.24
C LEU A 174 7.85 6.12 -5.71
N PRO A 175 7.79 6.43 -7.02
CA PRO A 175 8.19 7.75 -7.50
C PRO A 175 7.28 8.77 -6.82
N GLY A 176 7.88 9.77 -6.18
CA GLY A 176 7.24 10.88 -5.47
C GLY A 176 6.48 11.82 -6.39
N THR A 177 5.67 11.28 -7.30
CA THR A 177 4.70 12.03 -8.09
C THR A 177 3.64 12.56 -7.14
N ASN A 178 3.97 13.69 -6.50
CA ASN A 178 2.98 14.66 -6.10
C ASN A 178 2.20 15.02 -7.36
N ARG A 179 1.05 14.36 -7.57
CA ARG A 179 0.12 14.75 -8.65
C ARG A 179 -0.46 16.15 -8.41
N CYS A 180 -0.22 16.73 -7.23
CA CYS A 180 -0.51 18.12 -6.87
C CYS A 180 0.59 19.11 -7.30
N GLN A 181 1.24 18.90 -8.45
CA GLN A 181 2.06 19.94 -9.06
C GLN A 181 1.50 20.17 -10.47
N PRO A 182 0.97 21.38 -10.77
CA PRO A 182 0.44 21.63 -12.09
C PRO A 182 1.60 21.46 -13.07
N ARG A 183 1.38 20.66 -14.12
CA ARG A 183 2.29 20.60 -15.26
C ARG A 183 2.42 22.01 -15.82
N MET A 184 3.50 22.70 -15.44
CA MET A 184 3.92 23.91 -16.11
C MET A 184 4.51 23.45 -17.45
N GLY A 185 3.73 23.64 -18.51
CA GLY A 185 4.20 23.59 -19.89
C GLY A 185 4.89 24.89 -20.27
#